data_AF-A0A699WGZ1-F1
#
_entry.id   AF-A0A699WGZ1-F1
#
_cell.length_a   1.000
_cell.length_b   1.000
_cell.length_c   1.000
_cell.angle_alpha   90.00
_cell.angle_beta   90.00
_cell.angle_gamma   90.00
#
_symmetry.space_group_name_H-M   'P 1'
#
loop_
_entity.id
_entity.type
_entity.pdbx_description
1 polymer ?
#
loop_
_entity_poly.entity_id
_entity_poly.type
_entity_poly.pdbx_seq_one_letter_code
_entity_poly.pdbx_strand_id
1 'polypeptide(L)'
;GGAGGSGGAGGSGGTGGNADGMGVRGVGPTVHELTGCTYATFIKCDPLPFIGTKGAVGLCQWFERLESVFQISECKETDRVKFAMATLRGRALTWWNGRTKAMGIEAGNNTPWSEVKKWMTEEFCPRSVIQRME
;
A
#
# COMPACT_ATOMS: atom_id res chain seq x y z
N GLY A 1 73.40 12.64 -17.11
CA GLY A 1 73.39 13.40 -18.37
C GLY A 1 72.27 12.82 -19.21
N GLY A 2 71.24 13.58 -19.53
CA GLY A 2 71.19 14.52 -20.67
C GLY A 2 70.24 13.87 -21.71
N ALA A 3 69.38 14.52 -22.47
CA ALA A 3 69.05 15.90 -22.79
C ALA A 3 67.52 15.90 -23.09
N GLY A 4 66.72 16.97 -22.99
CA GLY A 4 66.94 18.30 -23.55
C GLY A 4 66.48 18.35 -25.01
N GLY A 5 65.35 18.98 -25.29
CA GLY A 5 64.84 19.31 -26.64
C GLY A 5 63.36 19.71 -26.59
N SER A 6 63.00 20.98 -26.37
CA SER A 6 62.99 22.14 -27.28
C SER A 6 61.79 22.20 -28.24
N GLY A 7 60.80 23.01 -27.86
CA GLY A 7 60.26 24.13 -28.66
C GLY A 7 59.64 23.87 -30.04
N GLY A 8 58.36 24.22 -30.17
CA GLY A 8 57.71 24.55 -31.44
C GLY A 8 56.43 25.34 -31.18
N ALA A 9 56.39 26.59 -31.65
CA ALA A 9 55.24 27.50 -31.58
C ALA A 9 54.61 27.70 -32.97
N GLY A 10 53.33 28.07 -33.00
CA GLY A 10 52.57 28.51 -34.19
C GLY A 10 51.28 27.70 -34.35
N GLY A 11 50.10 28.26 -34.59
CA GLY A 11 49.69 29.62 -34.88
C GLY A 11 48.15 29.69 -34.93
N SER A 12 47.66 30.92 -35.05
CA SER A 12 46.30 31.42 -34.83
C SER A 12 45.24 30.99 -35.86
N GLY A 13 43.95 31.04 -35.45
CA GLY A 13 42.81 31.11 -36.38
C GLY A 13 41.48 30.91 -35.66
N GLY A 14 40.73 31.99 -35.42
CA GLY A 14 39.43 31.95 -34.74
C GLY A 14 38.23 31.78 -35.66
N THR A 15 37.04 31.59 -35.09
CA THR A 15 35.75 32.17 -35.54
C THR A 15 34.68 31.83 -34.51
N GLY A 16 33.79 32.80 -34.23
CA GLY A 16 32.81 32.73 -33.16
C GLY A 16 31.55 31.91 -33.48
N GLY A 17 30.77 31.67 -32.43
CA GLY A 17 29.40 31.18 -32.50
C GLY A 17 28.75 31.30 -31.12
N ASN A 18 27.89 32.31 -30.95
CA ASN A 18 26.97 32.42 -29.83
C ASN A 18 25.84 31.39 -29.99
N ALA A 19 25.38 30.77 -28.91
CA ALA A 19 23.95 30.66 -28.55
C ALA A 19 23.76 29.79 -27.30
N ASP A 20 22.86 30.26 -26.46
CA ASP A 20 22.36 29.70 -25.22
C ASP A 20 21.96 28.21 -25.27
N GLY A 21 22.28 27.50 -24.19
CA GLY A 21 21.86 26.13 -23.95
C GLY A 21 21.70 25.85 -22.46
N MET A 22 20.99 26.74 -21.74
CA MET A 22 20.50 26.43 -20.41
C MET A 22 19.45 25.34 -20.50
N GLY A 23 19.66 24.25 -19.78
CA GLY A 23 18.64 23.23 -19.57
C GLY A 23 19.22 21.83 -19.42
N VAL A 24 19.98 21.61 -18.35
CA VAL A 24 20.07 20.25 -17.79
C VAL A 24 18.61 19.87 -17.48
N ARG A 25 18.01 19.03 -18.33
CA ARG A 25 16.72 18.41 -18.05
C ARG A 25 16.93 17.53 -16.84
N GLY A 26 16.75 18.14 -15.66
CA GLY A 26 16.48 17.43 -14.44
C GLY A 26 15.27 16.56 -14.72
N VAL A 27 15.51 15.30 -15.02
CA VAL A 27 14.54 14.27 -14.70
C VAL A 27 14.56 14.21 -13.18
N GLY A 28 13.87 15.18 -12.56
CA GLY A 28 13.35 14.96 -11.21
C GLY A 28 12.55 13.66 -11.27
N PRO A 29 12.52 12.87 -10.19
CA PRO A 29 11.66 11.70 -10.17
C PRO A 29 10.28 12.20 -10.56
N THR A 30 9.74 11.70 -11.67
CA THR A 30 8.32 11.82 -11.92
C THR A 30 7.70 11.28 -10.65
N VAL A 31 7.15 12.18 -9.83
CA VAL A 31 6.26 11.80 -8.74
C VAL A 31 5.19 11.04 -9.50
N HIS A 32 5.33 9.72 -9.54
CA HIS A 32 4.22 8.85 -9.85
C HIS A 32 3.21 9.34 -8.84
N GLU A 33 2.20 10.06 -9.34
CA GLU A 33 0.92 10.17 -8.69
C GLU A 33 0.60 8.73 -8.30
N LEU A 34 0.90 8.36 -7.06
CA LEU A 34 0.62 7.06 -6.52
C LEU A 34 -0.90 7.04 -6.50
N THR A 35 -1.49 6.56 -7.59
CA THR A 35 -2.90 6.76 -7.91
C THR A 35 -3.73 5.77 -7.09
N GLY A 36 -3.59 5.84 -5.77
CA GLY A 36 -4.13 4.95 -4.77
C GLY A 36 -3.07 4.15 -4.00
N CYS A 37 -3.45 3.78 -2.78
CA CYS A 37 -2.82 2.75 -1.95
C CYS A 37 -2.43 1.51 -2.76
N THR A 38 -1.18 1.07 -2.62
CA THR A 38 -0.74 -0.26 -3.04
C THR A 38 -0.79 -1.21 -1.85
N TYR A 39 -0.78 -2.52 -2.12
CA TYR A 39 -0.61 -3.49 -1.04
C TYR A 39 0.71 -3.29 -0.25
N ALA A 40 1.77 -2.85 -0.93
CA ALA A 40 3.05 -2.57 -0.29
C ALA A 40 2.99 -1.37 0.67
N THR A 41 2.29 -0.29 0.31
CA THR A 41 2.09 0.85 1.23
C THR A 41 1.17 0.48 2.38
N PHE A 42 0.12 -0.30 2.12
CA PHE A 42 -0.77 -0.83 3.16
C PHE A 42 -0.01 -1.65 4.20
N ILE A 43 0.85 -2.59 3.79
CA ILE A 43 1.63 -3.42 4.72
C ILE A 43 2.69 -2.61 5.46
N LYS A 44 3.29 -1.58 4.84
CA LYS A 44 4.23 -0.69 5.53
C LYS A 44 3.60 0.08 6.68
N CYS A 45 2.29 0.31 6.66
CA CYS A 45 1.54 0.89 7.78
C CYS A 45 1.26 -0.10 8.91
N ASP A 46 1.80 -1.32 8.82
CA ASP A 46 1.69 -2.39 9.83
C ASP A 46 0.23 -2.62 10.27
N PRO A 47 -0.61 -3.18 9.39
CA PRO A 47 -1.99 -3.47 9.73
C PRO A 47 -2.04 -4.58 10.78
N LEU A 48 -2.94 -4.44 11.75
CA LEU A 48 -3.12 -5.44 12.81
C LEU A 48 -3.65 -6.75 12.18
N PRO A 49 -3.12 -7.94 12.50
CA PRO A 49 -3.73 -9.19 12.06
C PRO A 49 -4.90 -9.60 12.97
N PHE A 50 -5.90 -10.26 12.38
CA PHE A 50 -7.03 -10.82 13.13
C PHE A 50 -7.04 -12.35 13.05
N ILE A 51 -6.98 -13.00 14.22
CA ILE A 51 -6.88 -14.48 14.33
C ILE A 51 -8.28 -15.13 14.45
N GLY A 52 -9.29 -14.38 14.87
CA GLY A 52 -10.65 -14.89 15.12
C GLY A 52 -10.88 -15.46 16.52
N THR A 53 -9.96 -15.26 17.47
CA THR A 53 -10.06 -15.75 18.85
C THR A 53 -10.17 -14.65 19.91
N LYS A 54 -9.94 -13.39 19.53
CA LYS A 54 -9.93 -12.23 20.44
C LYS A 54 -11.33 -11.65 20.75
N GLY A 55 -12.40 -12.31 20.30
CA GLY A 55 -13.79 -11.88 20.50
C GLY A 55 -14.09 -10.48 19.93
N ALA A 56 -15.16 -9.86 20.44
CA ALA A 56 -15.65 -8.55 19.99
C ALA A 56 -14.60 -7.44 20.10
N VAL A 57 -13.89 -7.36 21.23
CA VAL A 57 -12.86 -6.32 21.46
C VAL A 57 -11.75 -6.40 20.42
N GLY A 58 -11.23 -7.61 20.15
CA GLY A 58 -10.18 -7.77 19.16
C GLY A 58 -10.66 -7.52 17.72
N LEU A 59 -11.94 -7.77 17.44
CA LEU A 59 -12.54 -7.42 16.16
C LEU A 59 -12.67 -5.90 15.99
N CYS A 60 -13.12 -5.17 17.02
CA CYS A 60 -13.21 -3.71 17.01
C CYS A 60 -11.83 -3.07 16.79
N GLN A 61 -10.82 -3.48 17.55
CA GLN A 61 -9.45 -2.98 17.39
C GLN A 61 -8.88 -3.21 15.98
N TRP A 62 -9.23 -4.35 15.39
CA TRP A 62 -8.83 -4.67 14.03
C TRP A 62 -9.51 -3.77 12.99
N PHE A 63 -10.82 -3.53 13.12
CA PHE A 63 -11.53 -2.58 12.26
C PHE A 63 -10.97 -1.16 12.39
N GLU A 64 -10.79 -0.66 13.61
CA GLU A 64 -10.26 0.68 13.87
C GLU A 64 -8.86 0.86 13.23
N ARG A 65 -7.98 -0.15 13.38
CA ARG A 65 -6.66 -0.11 12.73
C ARG A 65 -6.78 -0.10 11.21
N LEU A 66 -7.63 -0.94 10.63
CA LEU A 66 -7.80 -0.99 9.18
C LEU A 66 -8.36 0.31 8.60
N GLU A 67 -9.37 0.91 9.24
CA GLU A 67 -9.92 2.20 8.80
C GLU A 67 -8.85 3.30 8.82
N SER A 68 -8.04 3.35 9.88
CA SER A 68 -6.91 4.28 9.96
C SER A 68 -5.88 4.05 8.86
N VAL A 69 -5.49 2.79 8.62
CA VAL A 69 -4.54 2.46 7.55
C VAL A 69 -5.11 2.79 6.16
N PHE A 70 -6.40 2.51 5.92
CA PHE A 70 -7.06 2.85 4.66
C PHE A 70 -7.09 4.35 4.41
N GLN A 71 -7.30 5.14 5.45
CA GLN A 71 -7.29 6.60 5.34
C GLN A 71 -5.87 7.12 5.08
N ILE A 72 -4.87 6.69 5.86
CA ILE A 72 -3.49 7.17 5.76
C ILE A 72 -2.84 6.76 4.43
N SER A 73 -3.12 5.55 3.96
CA SER A 73 -2.58 5.04 2.70
C SER A 73 -3.42 5.42 1.48
N GLU A 74 -4.55 6.11 1.68
CA GLU A 74 -5.50 6.48 0.62
C GLU A 74 -6.00 5.26 -0.19
N CYS A 75 -6.44 4.21 0.52
CA CYS A 75 -6.91 2.99 -0.13
C CYS A 75 -8.33 3.14 -0.69
N LYS A 76 -8.44 2.88 -2.00
CA LYS A 76 -9.71 2.86 -2.73
C LYS A 76 -10.63 1.80 -2.15
N GLU A 77 -11.93 2.08 -2.17
CA GLU A 77 -12.94 1.15 -1.64
C GLU A 77 -12.83 -0.26 -2.25
N THR A 78 -12.49 -0.35 -3.55
CA THR A 78 -12.31 -1.60 -4.31
C THR A 78 -11.14 -2.47 -3.83
N ASP A 79 -10.19 -1.91 -3.09
CA ASP A 79 -8.99 -2.61 -2.61
C ASP A 79 -9.08 -2.96 -1.12
N ARG A 80 -9.96 -2.28 -0.36
CA ARG A 80 -10.09 -2.43 1.09
C ARG A 80 -10.33 -3.86 1.52
N VAL A 81 -11.28 -4.57 0.89
CA VAL A 81 -11.55 -5.97 1.23
C VAL A 81 -10.34 -6.84 0.94
N LYS A 82 -9.75 -6.75 -0.26
CA LYS A 82 -8.57 -7.56 -0.61
C LYS A 82 -7.43 -7.38 0.39
N PHE A 83 -7.16 -6.13 0.77
CA PHE A 83 -6.09 -5.81 1.73
C PHE A 83 -6.43 -6.22 3.16
N ALA A 84 -7.65 -5.96 3.64
CA ALA A 84 -8.12 -6.39 4.95
C ALA A 84 -8.03 -7.91 5.09
N MET A 85 -8.56 -8.66 4.12
CA MET A 85 -8.63 -10.11 4.18
C MET A 85 -7.24 -10.75 4.19
N ALA A 86 -6.24 -10.11 3.57
CA ALA A 86 -4.84 -10.55 3.62
C ALA A 86 -4.22 -10.45 5.04
N THR A 87 -4.86 -9.74 5.97
CA THR A 87 -4.40 -9.66 7.38
C THR A 87 -5.04 -10.72 8.28
N LEU A 88 -5.99 -11.50 7.76
CA LEU A 88 -6.62 -12.59 8.52
C LEU A 88 -5.65 -13.75 8.73
N ARG A 89 -5.75 -14.37 9.90
CA ARG A 89 -4.98 -15.55 10.28
C ARG A 89 -5.88 -16.55 11.00
N GLY A 90 -5.41 -17.78 11.18
CA GLY A 90 -6.07 -18.80 12.00
C GLY A 90 -7.54 -19.01 11.61
N ARG A 91 -8.43 -19.01 12.62
CA ARG A 91 -9.87 -19.24 12.45
C ARG A 91 -10.50 -18.23 11.49
N ALA A 92 -10.11 -16.96 11.57
CA ALA A 92 -10.67 -15.92 10.71
C ALA A 92 -10.36 -16.15 9.23
N LEU A 93 -9.13 -16.59 8.92
CA LEU A 93 -8.75 -16.92 7.55
C LEU A 93 -9.51 -18.16 7.03
N THR A 94 -9.65 -19.20 7.84
CA THR A 94 -10.43 -20.40 7.49
C THR A 94 -11.88 -20.04 7.18
N TRP A 95 -12.50 -19.18 7.99
CA TRP A 95 -13.86 -18.69 7.77
C TRP A 95 -13.98 -17.93 6.44
N TRP A 96 -13.08 -16.97 6.17
CA TRP A 96 -13.12 -16.19 4.93
C TRP A 96 -12.94 -17.06 3.68
N ASN A 97 -12.05 -18.05 3.73
CA ASN A 97 -11.85 -19.02 2.65
C ASN A 97 -13.10 -19.86 2.40
N GLY A 98 -13.81 -20.28 3.47
CA GLY A 98 -15.08 -20.99 3.35
C GLY A 98 -16.16 -20.13 2.68
N ARG A 99 -16.26 -18.85 3.08
CA ARG A 99 -17.22 -17.90 2.53
C ARG A 99 -16.97 -17.60 1.06
N THR A 100 -15.73 -17.29 0.70
CA THR A 100 -15.33 -17.03 -0.70
C THR A 100 -15.45 -18.26 -1.58
N LYS A 101 -15.28 -19.48 -1.04
CA LYS A 101 -15.60 -20.72 -1.76
C LYS A 101 -17.09 -20.85 -2.08
N ALA A 102 -17.97 -20.41 -1.18
CA ALA A 102 -19.42 -20.49 -1.37
C ALA A 102 -19.96 -19.42 -2.32
N MET A 103 -19.45 -18.19 -2.26
CA MET A 103 -19.95 -17.07 -3.06
C MET A 103 -19.12 -16.73 -4.30
N GLY A 104 -17.91 -17.27 -4.40
CA GLY A 104 -16.91 -16.91 -5.41
C GLY A 104 -15.91 -15.87 -4.91
N ILE A 105 -14.63 -16.05 -5.29
CA ILE A 105 -13.52 -15.16 -4.89
C ILE A 105 -13.75 -13.73 -5.39
N GLU A 106 -14.18 -13.57 -6.63
CA GLU A 106 -14.44 -12.25 -7.22
C GLU A 106 -15.58 -11.53 -6.50
N ALA A 107 -16.71 -12.21 -6.27
CA ALA A 107 -17.83 -11.66 -5.53
C ALA A 107 -17.44 -11.27 -4.10
N GLY A 108 -16.66 -12.12 -3.41
CA GLY A 108 -16.15 -11.82 -2.07
C GLY A 108 -15.24 -10.59 -2.06
N ASN A 109 -14.32 -10.48 -3.03
CA ASN A 109 -13.40 -9.35 -3.13
C ASN A 109 -14.07 -8.03 -3.53
N ASN A 110 -15.18 -8.09 -4.27
CA ASN A 110 -15.95 -6.92 -4.72
C ASN A 110 -17.10 -6.56 -3.77
N THR A 111 -17.27 -7.30 -2.68
CA THR A 111 -18.24 -6.94 -1.63
C THR A 111 -17.83 -5.61 -0.98
N PRO A 112 -18.76 -4.68 -0.71
CA PRO A 112 -18.44 -3.46 0.02
C PRO A 112 -17.83 -3.74 1.40
N TRP A 113 -16.84 -2.95 1.82
CA TRP A 113 -16.17 -3.17 3.10
C TRP A 113 -17.16 -3.14 4.28
N SER A 114 -18.15 -2.25 4.23
CA SER A 114 -19.22 -2.14 5.22
C SER A 114 -20.02 -3.43 5.42
N GLU A 115 -20.26 -4.19 4.35
CA GLU A 115 -20.99 -5.45 4.41
C GLU A 115 -20.12 -6.58 4.99
N VAL A 116 -18.83 -6.62 4.62
CA VAL A 116 -17.88 -7.55 5.23
C VAL A 116 -17.76 -7.32 6.73
N LYS A 117 -17.75 -6.06 7.20
CA LYS A 117 -17.76 -5.74 8.63
C LYS A 117 -18.96 -6.33 9.36
N LYS A 118 -20.15 -6.35 8.74
CA LYS A 118 -21.35 -6.98 9.33
C LYS A 118 -21.16 -8.48 9.46
N TRP A 119 -20.75 -9.17 8.40
CA TRP A 119 -20.54 -10.62 8.43
C TRP A 119 -19.52 -11.04 9.47
N MET A 120 -18.42 -10.27 9.60
CA MET A 120 -17.42 -10.55 10.62
C MET A 120 -17.95 -10.28 12.03
N THR A 121 -18.79 -9.28 12.21
CA THR A 121 -19.45 -9.04 13.50
C THR A 121 -20.39 -10.19 13.86
N GLU A 122 -21.20 -10.66 12.92
CA GLU A 122 -22.10 -11.80 13.14
C GLU A 122 -21.36 -13.10 13.48
N GLU A 123 -20.23 -13.36 12.83
CA GLU A 123 -19.42 -14.55 13.06
C GLU A 123 -18.65 -14.50 14.39
N PHE A 124 -18.00 -13.37 14.69
CA PHE A 124 -17.01 -13.26 15.76
C PHE A 124 -17.51 -12.52 17.01
N CYS A 125 -18.72 -11.95 16.98
CA CYS A 125 -19.40 -11.33 18.12
C CYS A 125 -20.74 -12.04 18.39
N PRO A 126 -20.72 -13.22 19.07
CA PRO A 126 -21.96 -13.93 19.38
C PRO A 126 -22.86 -13.10 20.30
N ARG A 127 -24.17 -13.04 19.98
CA ARG A 127 -25.18 -12.23 20.68
C ARG A 127 -25.25 -12.47 22.19
N SER A 128 -24.85 -13.66 22.65
CA SER A 128 -24.78 -14.00 24.07
C SER A 128 -23.79 -13.15 24.87
N VAL A 129 -22.83 -12.49 24.21
CA VAL A 129 -21.90 -11.52 24.83
C VAL A 129 -22.55 -10.14 24.95
N ILE A 130 -23.42 -9.77 24.01
CA ILE A 130 -24.12 -8.48 23.97
C ILE A 130 -25.19 -8.41 25.09
N GLN A 131 -25.90 -9.51 25.33
CA GLN A 131 -26.92 -9.61 26.39
C GLN A 131 -26.37 -9.67 27.83
N ARG A 132 -25.06 -9.80 28.02
CA ARG A 132 -24.44 -9.82 29.37
C ARG A 132 -24.01 -8.45 29.87
N MET A 133 -24.30 -7.40 29.11
CA MET A 133 -24.01 -6.01 29.47
C MET A 133 -25.30 -5.21 29.80
N GLU A 134 -26.46 -5.86 29.85
CA GLU A 134 -27.74 -5.30 30.33
C GLU A 134 -28.05 -5.72 31.78
#